data_AF-A0A7C4U0F4-F1
#
_entry.id   AF-A0A7C4U0F4-F1
#
_cell.length_a   1.000
_cell.length_b   1.000
_cell.length_c   1.000
_cell.angle_alpha   90.00
_cell.angle_beta   90.00
_cell.angle_gamma   90.00
#
_symmetry.space_group_name_H-M   'P 1'
#
loop_
_entity.id
_entity.type
_entity.pdbx_description
1 polymer ?
#
loop_
_entity_poly.entity_id
_entity_poly.type
_entity_poly.pdbx_seq_one_letter_code
_entity_poly.pdbx_strand_id
1 'polypeptide(L)'
;MNIHKLHLPCKRMVKKLKIQKYGSRNWSVYDNSGNLICVTVYKKGAVEVVKRLLDAGTDNLPQPNINLDEITKLHKELKAINQKFTNMVRQFKATENTPHKAVLYNQTL
;
A
#
# COMPACT_ATOMS: atom_id res chain seq x y z
N MET A 1 -15.60 -22.31 22.99
CA MET A 1 -14.41 -22.06 22.14
C MET A 1 -14.42 -20.61 21.69
N ASN A 2 -13.36 -19.87 22.04
CA ASN A 2 -13.24 -18.43 21.88
C ASN A 2 -13.18 -18.00 20.40
N ILE A 3 -14.08 -17.11 20.00
CA ILE A 3 -14.08 -16.47 18.68
C ILE A 3 -13.19 -15.23 18.79
N HIS A 4 -11.91 -15.37 18.48
CA HIS A 4 -11.01 -14.22 18.37
C HIS A 4 -11.43 -13.39 17.14
N LYS A 5 -12.04 -12.26 17.45
CA LYS A 5 -12.42 -11.15 16.56
C LYS A 5 -11.17 -10.64 15.82
N LEU A 6 -10.87 -11.19 14.64
CA LEU A 6 -9.84 -10.63 13.76
C LEU A 6 -10.42 -9.42 13.02
N HIS A 7 -10.39 -8.27 13.70
CA HIS A 7 -10.59 -6.97 13.06
C HIS A 7 -9.32 -6.61 12.28
N LEU A 8 -9.25 -7.04 11.01
CA LEU A 8 -8.24 -6.55 10.08
C LEU A 8 -8.69 -5.20 9.51
N PRO A 9 -7.93 -4.11 9.69
CA PRO A 9 -8.29 -2.81 9.14
C PRO A 9 -8.10 -2.84 7.63
N CYS A 10 -9.20 -2.90 6.89
CA CYS A 10 -9.18 -2.68 5.45
C CYS A 10 -8.55 -1.30 5.21
N LYS A 11 -7.38 -1.27 4.57
CA LYS A 11 -6.59 -0.05 4.36
C LYS A 11 -7.32 0.82 3.33
N ARG A 12 -8.28 1.59 3.83
CA ARG A 12 -9.15 2.53 3.13
C ARG A 12 -8.31 3.40 2.21
N MET A 13 -8.61 3.42 0.90
CA MET A 13 -8.11 4.47 0.01
C MET A 13 -8.85 5.76 0.37
N VAL A 14 -8.39 6.45 1.40
CA VAL A 14 -8.98 7.72 1.85
C VAL A 14 -8.77 8.74 0.73
N LYS A 15 -9.86 9.18 0.09
CA LYS A 15 -9.81 10.33 -0.83
C LYS A 15 -9.21 11.50 -0.06
N LYS A 16 -8.02 11.93 -0.46
CA LYS A 16 -7.29 13.01 0.22
C LYS A 16 -7.89 14.35 -0.19
N LEU A 17 -8.74 14.90 0.66
CA LEU A 17 -9.30 16.24 0.50
C LEU A 17 -8.32 17.28 1.06
N LYS A 18 -8.17 18.42 0.38
CA LYS A 18 -7.28 19.51 0.79
C LYS A 18 -8.08 20.74 1.19
N ILE A 19 -7.77 21.31 2.36
CA ILE A 19 -8.34 22.57 2.82
C ILE A 19 -7.29 23.67 2.64
N GLN A 20 -7.66 24.77 1.99
CA GLN A 20 -6.77 25.92 1.79
C GLN A 20 -7.52 27.24 2.00
N LYS A 21 -6.78 28.32 2.27
CA LYS A 21 -7.37 29.65 2.40
C LYS A 21 -7.83 30.14 1.02
N TYR A 22 -9.04 30.67 0.94
CA TYR A 22 -9.64 31.21 -0.28
C TYR A 22 -9.83 32.72 -0.09
N GLY A 23 -8.90 33.50 -0.62
CA GLY A 23 -8.87 34.95 -0.42
C GLY A 23 -8.62 35.35 1.04
N SER A 24 -9.24 36.47 1.47
CA SER A 24 -8.96 37.07 2.78
C SER A 24 -9.73 36.41 3.93
N ARG A 25 -11.01 36.09 3.73
CA ARG A 25 -11.94 35.64 4.78
C ARG A 25 -12.44 34.21 4.63
N ASN A 26 -12.25 33.57 3.47
CA ASN A 26 -12.86 32.27 3.19
C ASN A 26 -11.85 31.11 3.20
N TRP A 27 -12.40 29.90 3.20
CA TRP A 27 -11.69 28.62 3.17
C TRP A 27 -12.29 27.74 2.08
N SER A 28 -11.45 27.06 1.32
CA SER A 28 -11.84 26.21 0.20
C SER A 28 -11.45 24.76 0.47
N VAL A 29 -12.27 23.84 -0.04
CA VAL A 29 -12.01 22.40 -0.04
C VAL A 29 -11.81 21.96 -1.49
N TYR A 30 -10.72 21.24 -1.75
CA TYR A 30 -10.41 20.67 -3.06
C TYR A 30 -10.36 19.16 -3.01
N ASP A 31 -10.72 18.52 -4.12
CA ASP A 31 -10.50 17.10 -4.33
C ASP A 31 -9.01 16.78 -4.64
N ASN A 32 -8.70 15.51 -4.86
CA ASN A 32 -7.34 15.09 -5.20
C ASN A 32 -6.89 15.53 -6.61
N SER A 33 -7.84 15.80 -7.50
CA SER A 33 -7.59 16.31 -8.84
C SER A 33 -7.40 17.84 -8.88
N GLY A 34 -7.59 18.52 -7.74
CA GLY A 34 -7.49 19.97 -7.63
C GLY A 34 -8.79 20.71 -7.97
N ASN A 35 -9.91 20.00 -8.14
CA ASN A 35 -11.20 20.63 -8.38
C ASN A 35 -11.75 21.22 -7.09
N LEU A 36 -12.30 22.44 -7.19
CA LEU A 36 -12.96 23.10 -6.07
C LEU A 36 -14.28 22.40 -5.75
N ILE A 37 -14.41 21.93 -4.51
CA ILE A 37 -15.63 21.27 -4.02
C ILE A 37 -16.55 22.29 -3.36
N CYS A 38 -16.02 23.07 -2.41
CA CYS A 38 -16.80 24.09 -1.72
C CYS A 38 -15.94 25.23 -1.19
N VAL A 39 -16.59 26.37 -0.94
CA VAL A 39 -16.03 27.51 -0.21
C VAL A 39 -16.87 27.74 1.05
N THR A 40 -16.21 28.02 2.17
CA THR A 40 -16.82 28.22 3.47
C THR A 40 -16.24 29.48 4.12
N VAL A 41 -17.04 30.16 4.95
CA VAL A 41 -16.61 31.39 5.62
C VAL A 41 -15.60 31.11 6.75
N TYR A 42 -15.64 29.93 7.35
CA TYR A 42 -14.75 29.57 8.47
C TYR A 42 -14.11 28.21 8.27
N LYS A 43 -12.88 28.05 8.74
CA LYS A 43 -12.11 26.80 8.64
C LYS A 43 -12.87 25.59 9.18
N LYS A 44 -13.62 25.75 10.26
CA LYS A 44 -14.45 24.68 10.86
C LYS A 44 -15.51 24.17 9.90
N GLY A 45 -16.09 25.04 9.07
CA GLY A 45 -17.04 24.65 8.03
C GLY A 45 -16.39 23.73 6.99
N ALA A 46 -15.21 24.11 6.49
CA ALA A 46 -14.45 23.26 5.56
C ALA A 46 -14.10 21.88 6.14
N VAL A 47 -13.76 21.82 7.44
CA VAL A 47 -13.47 20.55 8.14
C VAL A 47 -14.73 19.67 8.24
N GLU A 48 -15.87 20.23 8.59
CA GLU A 48 -17.12 19.47 8.69
C GLU A 48 -17.57 18.93 7.32
N VAL A 49 -17.37 19.70 6.24
CA VAL A 49 -17.62 19.23 4.88
C VAL A 49 -16.74 18.02 4.55
N VAL A 50 -15.44 18.11 4.83
CA VAL A 50 -14.51 16.98 4.61
C VAL A 50 -14.97 15.74 5.38
N LYS A 51 -15.37 15.90 6.65
CA LYS A 51 -15.86 14.80 7.48
C LYS A 51 -17.07 14.11 6.84
N ARG A 52 -18.10 14.88 6.48
CA ARG A 52 -19.32 14.32 5.88
C ARG A 52 -19.11 13.70 4.51
N LEU A 53 -18.19 14.24 3.70
CA LEU A 53 -17.86 13.64 2.41
C LEU A 53 -17.13 12.30 2.58
N LEU A 54 -16.30 12.18 3.61
CA LEU A 54 -15.65 10.92 3.95
C LEU A 54 -16.64 9.90 4.51
N ASP A 55 -17.63 10.35 5.28
CA ASP A 55 -18.70 9.50 5.81
C ASP A 55 -19.68 9.06 4.70
N ALA A 56 -20.17 9.97 3.85
CA ALA A 56 -21.11 9.63 2.77
C ALA A 56 -20.51 8.72 1.69
N GLY A 57 -19.18 8.75 1.51
CA GLY A 57 -18.47 7.88 0.58
C GLY A 57 -18.43 6.40 1.01
N THR A 58 -18.94 6.05 2.20
CA THR A 58 -18.77 4.71 2.77
C THR A 58 -20.00 3.82 2.66
N ASP A 59 -21.12 4.39 2.23
CA ASP A 59 -22.41 3.72 2.39
C ASP A 59 -22.88 3.00 1.12
N ASN A 60 -22.18 3.15 -0.02
CA ASN A 60 -22.67 2.72 -1.33
C ASN A 60 -21.68 1.97 -2.24
N LEU A 61 -20.55 1.46 -1.72
CA LEU A 61 -19.70 0.58 -2.54
C LEU A 61 -20.21 -0.86 -2.40
N PRO A 62 -20.50 -1.57 -3.52
CA PRO A 62 -20.70 -3.01 -3.45
C PRO A 62 -19.46 -3.60 -2.79
N GLN A 63 -19.67 -4.30 -1.67
CA GLN A 63 -18.58 -5.04 -1.06
C GLN A 63 -18.04 -5.97 -2.15
N PRO A 64 -16.73 -5.92 -2.47
CA PRO A 64 -16.21 -6.87 -3.40
C PRO A 64 -16.48 -8.25 -2.80
N ASN A 65 -17.23 -9.09 -3.52
CA ASN A 65 -17.44 -10.48 -3.14
C ASN A 65 -16.12 -11.20 -3.38
N ILE A 66 -15.15 -10.99 -2.48
CA ILE A 66 -13.85 -11.60 -2.61
C ILE A 66 -13.92 -12.97 -1.95
N ASN A 67 -13.80 -14.01 -2.77
CA ASN A 67 -13.67 -15.37 -2.30
C ASN A 67 -12.36 -15.51 -1.52
N LEU A 68 -12.46 -15.59 -0.19
CA LEU A 68 -11.31 -15.62 0.72
C LEU A 68 -10.38 -16.81 0.45
N ASP A 69 -10.93 -17.92 -0.02
CA ASP A 69 -10.18 -19.15 -0.29
C ASP A 69 -9.26 -19.01 -1.50
N GLU A 70 -9.68 -18.27 -2.53
CA GLU A 70 -8.84 -17.97 -3.69
C GLU A 70 -7.67 -17.05 -3.32
N ILE A 71 -7.91 -16.04 -2.48
CA ILE A 71 -6.86 -15.12 -2.02
C ILE A 71 -5.78 -15.87 -1.23
N THR A 72 -6.20 -16.75 -0.32
CA THR A 72 -5.26 -17.49 0.54
C THR A 72 -4.43 -18.48 -0.26
N LYS A 73 -5.02 -19.13 -1.27
CA LYS A 73 -4.32 -20.00 -2.21
C LYS A 73 -3.24 -19.24 -2.99
N LEU A 74 -3.61 -18.10 -3.58
CA LEU A 74 -2.67 -17.24 -4.33
C LEU A 74 -1.52 -16.73 -3.45
N HIS A 75 -1.81 -16.34 -2.21
CA HIS A 75 -0.78 -15.90 -1.27
C HIS A 75 0.24 -17.00 -0.95
N LYS A 76 -0.22 -18.24 -0.81
CA LYS A 76 0.65 -19.39 -0.54
C LYS A 76 1.56 -19.69 -1.73
N GLU A 77 1.02 -19.60 -2.94
CA GLU A 77 1.77 -19.79 -4.19
C GLU A 77 2.84 -18.70 -4.37
N LEU A 78 2.48 -17.42 -4.20
CA LEU A 78 3.43 -16.31 -4.26
C LEU A 78 4.56 -16.44 -3.22
N LYS A 79 4.23 -16.88 -2.00
CA LYS A 79 5.22 -17.10 -0.95
C LYS A 79 6.21 -18.20 -1.32
N ALA A 80 5.72 -19.29 -1.92
CA ALA A 80 6.59 -20.39 -2.36
C ALA A 80 7.54 -19.94 -3.49
N ILE A 81 7.06 -19.14 -4.43
CA ILE A 81 7.88 -18.58 -5.53
C ILE A 81 8.98 -17.67 -4.97
N ASN A 82 8.63 -16.75 -4.07
CA ASN A 82 9.60 -15.84 -3.45
C ASN A 82 10.68 -16.59 -2.66
N GLN A 83 10.32 -17.71 -2.02
CA GLN A 83 11.29 -18.55 -1.32
C GLN A 83 12.27 -19.22 -2.30
N LYS A 84 11.77 -19.74 -3.43
CA LYS A 84 12.62 -20.34 -4.48
C LYS A 84 13.60 -19.32 -5.05
N PHE A 85 13.13 -18.11 -5.35
CA PHE A 85 13.99 -17.03 -5.83
C PHE A 85 15.08 -16.67 -4.81
N THR A 86 14.72 -16.56 -3.53
CA THR A 86 15.67 -16.27 -2.46
C THR A 86 16.77 -17.33 -2.36
N ASN A 87 16.41 -18.61 -2.47
CA ASN A 87 17.37 -19.71 -2.42
C ASN A 87 18.31 -19.70 -3.64
N MET A 88 17.77 -19.39 -4.82
CA MET A 88 18.55 -19.25 -6.05
C MET A 88 19.57 -18.11 -5.94
N VAL A 89 19.16 -16.92 -5.48
CA VAL A 89 20.07 -15.78 -5.26
C VAL A 89 21.18 -16.13 -4.26
N ARG A 90 20.89 -16.91 -3.21
CA ARG A 90 21.92 -17.40 -2.28
C ARG A 90 22.94 -18.32 -2.95
N GLN A 91 22.50 -19.19 -3.86
CA GLN A 91 23.40 -20.08 -4.60
C GLN A 91 24.35 -19.31 -5.52
N PHE A 92 23.85 -18.30 -6.24
CA PHE A 92 24.71 -17.45 -7.10
C PHE A 92 25.77 -16.68 -6.30
N LYS A 93 25.42 -16.14 -5.13
CA LYS A 93 26.40 -15.48 -4.25
C LYS A 93 27.44 -16.44 -3.67
N ALA A 94 27.10 -17.72 -3.51
CA ALA A 94 28.05 -18.74 -3.04
C ALA A 94 29.05 -19.13 -4.14
N THR A 95 28.61 -19.16 -5.41
CA THR A 95 29.49 -19.50 -6.55
C THR A 95 30.52 -18.41 -6.86
N GLU A 96 30.19 -17.13 -6.62
CA GLU A 96 31.13 -16.00 -6.82
C GLU A 96 32.29 -15.97 -5.82
N ASN A 97 32.19 -16.65 -4.68
CA ASN A 97 33.24 -16.71 -3.65
C ASN A 97 34.14 -17.96 -3.76
N THR A 98 34.01 -18.78 -4.81
CA THR A 98 34.90 -19.91 -5.03
C THR A 98 36.24 -19.38 -5.59
N PRO A 99 37.37 -19.50 -4.88
CA PRO A 99 38.62 -18.94 -5.35
C PRO A 99 39.15 -19.76 -6.53
N HIS A 100 38.93 -19.30 -7.77
CA HIS A 100 39.64 -19.77 -8.98
C HIS A 100 41.15 -19.44 -8.97
N LYS A 101 41.79 -19.41 -7.79
CA LYS A 101 43.17 -18.94 -7.60
C LYS A 101 44.20 -20.03 -7.32
N ALA A 102 43.90 -21.31 -7.60
CA ALA A 102 44.77 -22.42 -7.20
C ALA A 102 45.46 -23.22 -8.32
N VAL A 103 45.33 -22.88 -9.61
CA VAL A 103 45.82 -23.79 -10.69
C VAL A 103 46.87 -23.19 -11.64
N LEU A 104 47.30 -21.93 -11.49
CA LEU A 104 48.23 -21.32 -12.46
C LEU A 104 49.63 -20.95 -11.93
N TYR A 105 50.17 -21.64 -10.92
CA TYR A 105 51.52 -21.36 -10.41
C TYR A 105 52.47 -22.55 -10.23
N ASN A 106 52.21 -23.71 -10.85
CA ASN A 106 53.12 -24.88 -10.75
C ASN A 106 53.56 -25.47 -12.11
N GLN A 107 53.54 -24.69 -13.20
CA GLN A 107 53.94 -25.18 -14.54
C GLN A 107 55.15 -24.47 -15.17
N THR A 108 55.92 -23.71 -14.40
CA THR A 108 57.22 -23.19 -14.86
C THR A 108 58.31 -23.47 -13.83
N LEU A 109 58.87 -24.68 -13.91
CA LEU A 109 60.23 -25.01 -13.50
C LEU A 109 60.88 -25.78 -14.66
#